data_AF-A0A6N8YWV2-F1
#
_entry.id   AF-A0A6N8YWV2-F1
#
_cell.length_a   1.000
_cell.length_b   1.000
_cell.length_c   1.000
_cell.angle_alpha   90.00
_cell.angle_beta   90.00
_cell.angle_gamma   90.00
#
_symmetry.space_group_name_H-M   'P 1'
#
loop_
_entity.id
_entity.type
_entity.pdbx_description
1 polymer ?
#
loop_
_entity_poly.entity_id
_entity_poly.type
_entity_poly.pdbx_seq_one_letter_code
_entity_poly.pdbx_strand_id
1 'polypeptide(L)' 'MEYKGYIAEFEYDEILELYSGRVINSGPYSIVTVECEHEEDLTRILQEAIDDYLAWCAEDGVEPIRPSLPTT' A
#
# COMPACT_ATOMS: atom_id res chain seq x y z
N MET A 1 1.29 5.69 7.00
CA MET A 1 2.64 5.12 7.21
C MET A 1 3.52 5.37 5.98
N GLU A 2 4.84 5.26 6.10
CA GLU A 2 5.75 5.24 4.95
C GLU A 2 6.60 3.96 4.98
N TYR A 3 6.76 3.29 3.83
CA TYR A 3 7.59 2.10 3.67
C TYR A 3 8.24 2.06 2.29
N LYS A 4 9.58 1.99 2.24
CA LYS A 4 10.36 2.03 0.98
C LYS A 4 10.00 3.20 0.06
N GLY A 5 9.59 4.34 0.63
CA GLY A 5 9.12 5.51 -0.10
C GLY A 5 7.65 5.47 -0.53
N TYR A 6 6.94 4.35 -0.32
CA TYR A 6 5.49 4.28 -0.49
C TYR A 6 4.78 4.81 0.76
N ILE A 7 3.85 5.73 0.55
CA ILE A 7 3.01 6.34 1.58
C ILE A 7 1.67 5.63 1.54
N ALA A 8 1.28 5.09 2.68
CA ALA A 8 0.00 4.44 2.86
C ALA A 8 -0.89 5.21 3.82
N GLU A 9 -2.18 5.23 3.49
CA GLU A 9 -3.27 5.73 4.31
C GLU A 9 -4.07 4.56 4.86
N PHE A 10 -4.54 4.72 6.09
CA PHE A 10 -5.36 3.75 6.79
C PHE A 10 -6.68 4.38 7.19
N GLU A 11 -7.77 3.67 6.92
CA GLU A 11 -9.13 4.10 7.19
C GLU A 11 -9.89 2.95 7.85
N TYR A 12 -10.58 3.24 8.95
CA TYR A 12 -11.45 2.28 9.61
C TYR A 12 -12.88 2.51 9.15
N ASP A 13 -13.49 1.47 8.62
CA ASP A 13 -14.88 1.49 8.18
C ASP A 13 -15.77 0.99 9.33
N GLU A 14 -16.44 1.92 10.02
CA GLU A 14 -17.27 1.61 11.18
C GLU A 14 -18.52 0.77 10.85
N ILE A 15 -18.93 0.75 9.59
CA ILE A 15 -20.11 0.01 9.13
C ILE A 15 -19.76 -1.46 8.90
N LEU A 16 -18.56 -1.70 8.36
CA LEU A 16 -18.05 -3.05 8.08
C LEU A 16 -17.19 -3.61 9.22
N GLU A 17 -16.88 -2.79 10.22
CA GLU A 17 -15.97 -3.10 11.34
C GLU A 17 -14.60 -3.58 10.83
N LEU A 18 -14.10 -2.95 9.77
CA LEU A 18 -12.91 -3.37 9.04
C LEU A 18 -11.95 -2.22 8.84
N TYR A 19 -10.65 -2.51 9.00
CA TYR A 19 -9.61 -1.56 8.67
C TYR A 19 -9.15 -1.77 7.23
N SER A 20 -9.10 -0.70 6.46
CA SER A 20 -8.58 -0.66 5.10
C SER A 20 -7.27 0.12 5.06
N GLY A 21 -6.33 -0.33 4.24
CA GLY A 21 -5.07 0.35 3.98
C GLY A 21 -4.71 0.37 2.52
N ARG A 22 -4.30 1.53 2.02
CA ARG A 22 -3.92 1.68 0.61
C ARG A 22 -2.71 2.58 0.42
N VAL A 23 -1.92 2.27 -0.59
CA VAL A 23 -0.84 3.16 -1.04
C VAL A 23 -1.45 4.31 -1.84
N ILE A 24 -1.17 5.54 -1.41
CA ILE A 24 -1.76 6.77 -1.99
C ILE A 24 -0.79 7.53 -2.91
N ASN A 25 0.51 7.23 -2.83
CA ASN A 25 1.52 7.94 -3.62
C ASN A 25 2.00 7.15 -4.84
N SER A 26 1.21 6.20 -5.34
CA SER A 26 1.50 5.40 -6.54
C SER A 26 0.89 5.96 -7.84
N GLY A 27 0.50 7.23 -7.85
CA GLY A 27 -0.13 7.88 -9.00
C GLY A 27 -1.67 7.77 -8.97
N PRO A 28 -2.35 7.71 -10.13
CA PRO A 28 -3.82 7.75 -10.20
C PRO A 28 -4.51 6.49 -9.67
N TYR A 29 -3.77 5.40 -9.46
CA TYR A 29 -4.29 4.14 -8.96
C TYR A 29 -3.41 3.62 -7.82
N SER A 30 -4.03 3.08 -6.78
CA SER A 30 -3.33 2.39 -5.70
C SER A 30 -2.78 1.06 -6.21
N ILE A 31 -1.48 0.84 -6.05
CA ILE A 31 -0.81 -0.43 -6.42
C ILE A 31 -1.10 -1.56 -5.43
N VAL A 32 -1.42 -1.20 -4.19
CA VAL A 32 -1.65 -2.11 -3.07
C VAL A 32 -2.80 -1.56 -2.24
N THR A 33 -3.79 -2.42 -2.00
CA THR A 33 -4.89 -2.21 -1.05
C THR A 33 -5.02 -3.47 -0.21
N VAL A 34 -5.12 -3.32 1.10
CA VAL A 34 -5.25 -4.40 2.07
C VAL A 34 -6.41 -4.10 3.00
N GLU A 35 -7.05 -5.15 3.49
CA GLU A 35 -8.19 -5.06 4.42
C GLU A 35 -7.99 -6.09 5.52
N CYS A 36 -8.24 -5.70 6.77
CA CYS A 36 -8.08 -6.59 7.91
C CYS A 36 -8.90 -6.15 9.13
N GLU A 37 -9.20 -7.10 10.01
CA GLU A 37 -10.01 -6.89 11.22
C GLU A 37 -9.20 -6.28 12.38
N HIS A 38 -7.86 -6.35 12.32
CA HIS A 38 -6.95 -5.93 13.37
C HIS A 38 -5.95 -4.89 12.85
N GLU A 39 -5.91 -3.72 13.49
CA GLU A 39 -5.00 -2.61 13.14
C GLU A 39 -3.52 -3.04 13.10
N GLU A 40 -3.11 -3.90 14.03
CA GLU A 40 -1.74 -4.37 14.20
C GLU A 40 -1.22 -5.20 13.00
N ASP A 41 -2.12 -5.93 12.33
CA ASP A 41 -1.77 -6.71 11.12
C ASP A 41 -1.69 -5.84 9.87
N LEU A 42 -2.36 -4.70 9.86
CA LEU A 42 -2.54 -3.88 8.66
C LEU A 42 -1.21 -3.35 8.12
N THR A 43 -0.36 -2.88 9.01
CA THR A 43 0.99 -2.42 8.67
C THR A 43 1.84 -3.56 8.11
N ARG A 44 1.75 -4.76 8.71
CA ARG A 44 2.51 -5.94 8.29
C ARG A 44 2.08 -6.41 6.90
N ILE A 45 0.78 -6.64 6.71
CA ILE A 45 0.20 -7.10 5.44
C ILE A 45 0.51 -6.11 4.32
N LEU A 46 0.45 -4.80 4.61
CA LEU A 46 0.82 -3.79 3.62
C LEU A 46 2.31 -3.84 3.24
N GLN A 47 3.21 -4.00 4.21
CA GLN A 47 4.64 -4.14 3.93
C GLN A 47 4.94 -5.37 3.09
N GLU A 48 4.31 -6.50 3.39
CA GLU A 48 4.43 -7.74 2.63
C GLU A 48 3.91 -7.56 1.21
N ALA A 49 2.75 -6.92 1.03
CA ALA A 49 2.19 -6.65 -0.29
C ALA A 49 3.04 -5.70 -1.14
N ILE A 50 3.68 -4.70 -0.52
CA ILE A 50 4.64 -3.82 -1.22
C ILE A 50 5.90 -4.60 -1.59
N ASP A 51 6.38 -5.50 -0.73
CA ASP A 51 7.55 -6.32 -1.03
C ASP A 51 7.28 -7.28 -2.19
N ASP A 52 6.11 -7.93 -2.19
CA ASP A 52 5.64 -8.81 -3.26
C ASP A 52 5.51 -8.06 -4.60
N TYR A 53 4.94 -6.85 -4.58
CA TYR A 53 4.88 -5.97 -5.75
C TYR A 53 6.29 -5.66 -6.30
N LEU A 54 7.23 -5.30 -5.43
CA LEU A 54 8.60 -4.98 -5.83
C LEU A 54 9.35 -6.22 -6.34
N ALA A 55 9.13 -7.39 -5.73
CA ALA A 55 9.69 -8.66 -6.16
C ALA A 55 9.17 -9.02 -7.56
N TRP A 56 7.86 -8.93 -7.77
CA TRP A 56 7.22 -9.14 -9.07
C TRP A 56 7.79 -8.19 -10.13
N CYS A 57 7.93 -6.90 -9.82
CA CYS A 57 8.56 -5.93 -10.72
C CYS A 57 10.01 -6.32 -11.07
N ALA A 58 10.78 -6.78 -10.08
CA ALA A 58 12.15 -7.22 -10.31
C ALA A 58 12.25 -8.50 -11.16
N GLU A 59 11.33 -9.45 -10.96
CA GLU A 59 11.28 -10.71 -11.72
C GLU A 59 10.84 -10.48 -13.18
N ASP A 60 9.84 -9.64 -13.41
CA ASP A 60 9.31 -9.35 -14.74
C ASP A 60 10.12 -8.27 -15.49
N GLY A 61 11.11 -7.65 -14.81
CA GLY A 61 11.91 -6.56 -15.37
C GLY A 61 11.13 -5.26 -15.58
N VAL A 62 10.01 -5.11 -14.86
CA VAL A 62 9.14 -3.94 -14.90
C VAL A 62 9.66 -2.90 -13.93
N GLU A 63 9.74 -1.63 -14.36
CA GLU A 63 10.04 -0.54 -13.44
C GLU A 63 8.86 -0.38 -12.45
N PRO A 64 9.10 -0.51 -11.13
CA PRO A 64 8.05 -0.30 -10.15
C PRO A 64 7.55 1.13 -10.24
N ILE A 65 6.25 1.30 -10.03
CA ILE A 65 5.62 2.61 -9.99
C ILE A 65 6.32 3.43 -8.92
N ARG A 66 6.97 4.51 -9.39
CA ARG A 66 7.72 5.38 -8.51
C ARG A 66 6.76 6.13 -7.62
N PRO A 67 7.00 6.15 -6.30
CA PRO A 67 6.24 7.00 -5.42
C PRO A 67 6.51 8.47 -5.78
N SER A 68 5.59 9.09 -6.53
CA SER A 68 5.65 10.53 -6.77
C SER A 68 4.91 11.21 -5.64
N LEU A 69 5.60 12.11 -4.92
CA LEU A 69 4.92 13.03 -4.02
C LEU A 69 3.80 13.73 -4.81
N PRO A 70 2.60 13.89 -4.23
CA PRO A 70 1.56 14.67 -4.89
C PRO A 70 2.12 16.07 -5.14
N THR A 71 2.31 16.42 -6.41
CA THR A 71 2.62 17.80 -6.79
C THR A 71 1.45 18.67 -6.30
N THR A 72 1.75 19.48 -5.29
CA THR A 72 0.84 20.44 -4.64
C THR A 72 0.17 21.38 -5.65
#